data_AF-A0A4D4KEU0-F1
#
_entry.id   AF-A0A4D4KEU0-F1
#
_cell.length_a   1.000
_cell.length_b   1.000
_cell.length_c   1.000
_cell.angle_alpha   90.00
_cell.angle_beta   90.00
_cell.angle_gamma   90.00
#
_symmetry.space_group_name_H-M   'P 1'
#
loop_
_entity.id
_entity.type
_entity.pdbx_description
1 polymer ?
#
loop_
_entity_poly.entity_id
_entity_poly.type
_entity_poly.pdbx_seq_one_letter_code
_entity_poly.pdbx_strand_id
1 'polypeptide(L)'
;MSAMTGLRLLPWTDPDGKPCYLSSDDGNSPLSRRADTIEAVQVSMGAELLRHARALLAAPKADARELRYLADRLCEALRDVLRVAESRGARLPPCDEGDGPVPGGGGCD
;
A
#
# COMPACT_ATOMS: atom_id res chain seq x y z
N MET A 1 -5.78 -6.89 16.42
CA MET A 1 -5.74 -5.40 16.42
C MET A 1 -6.83 -4.95 15.48
N SER A 2 -8.00 -4.58 16.01
CA SER A 2 -9.11 -4.11 15.19
C SER A 2 -8.70 -2.86 14.43
N ALA A 3 -8.93 -2.85 13.12
CA ALA A 3 -8.80 -1.64 12.32
C ALA A 3 -9.67 -0.55 12.97
N MET A 4 -9.08 0.62 13.19
CA MET A 4 -9.84 1.83 13.48
C MET A 4 -10.64 2.17 12.23
N THR A 5 -11.80 1.53 12.07
CA THR A 5 -12.73 1.74 10.97
C THR A 5 -13.07 3.22 10.91
N GLY A 6 -12.48 3.95 9.96
CA GLY A 6 -12.63 5.40 9.81
C GLY A 6 -11.32 6.20 9.67
N LEU A 7 -10.15 5.63 10.03
CA LEU A 7 -8.86 6.31 9.87
C LEU A 7 -8.08 5.78 8.67
N ARG A 8 -7.73 6.68 7.74
CA ARG A 8 -6.87 6.37 6.59
C ARG A 8 -5.40 6.52 6.96
N LEU A 9 -4.62 5.45 6.83
CA LEU A 9 -3.16 5.52 6.87
C LEU A 9 -2.63 6.35 5.69
N LEU A 10 -1.83 7.39 5.95
CA LEU A 10 -1.27 8.25 4.90
C LEU A 10 0.04 7.67 4.36
N PRO A 11 0.39 7.88 3.07
CA PRO A 11 1.60 7.31 2.47
C PRO A 11 2.91 7.98 2.91
N TRP A 12 2.84 8.99 3.78
CA TRP A 12 3.99 9.63 4.42
C TRP A 12 3.96 9.44 5.94
N THR A 13 5.11 9.68 6.56
CA THR A 13 5.29 9.74 8.01
C THR A 13 5.38 11.19 8.48
N ASP A 14 5.35 11.38 9.79
CA ASP A 14 5.76 12.63 10.40
C ASP A 14 7.30 12.79 10.35
N PRO A 15 7.85 13.95 10.77
CA PRO A 15 9.30 14.16 10.83
C PRO A 15 10.07 13.19 11.73
N ASP A 16 9.41 12.57 12.72
CA ASP A 16 9.99 11.56 13.60
C ASP A 16 9.92 10.15 13.00
N GLY A 17 9.32 9.99 11.82
CA GLY A 17 9.13 8.71 11.14
C GLY A 17 7.91 7.92 11.62
N LYS A 18 7.02 8.52 12.42
CA LYS A 18 5.81 7.83 12.91
C LYS A 18 4.71 7.82 11.84
N PRO A 19 3.89 6.75 11.78
CA PRO A 19 2.76 6.68 10.86
C PRO A 19 1.76 7.83 11.07
N CYS A 20 1.36 8.51 10.00
CA CYS A 20 0.28 9.50 10.03
C CYS A 20 -1.05 8.89 9.60
N TYR A 21 -2.14 9.33 10.23
CA TYR A 21 -3.51 8.93 9.93
C TYR A 21 -4.38 10.14 9.63
N LEU A 22 -5.32 9.97 8.70
CA LEU A 22 -6.33 10.96 8.36
C LEU A 22 -7.70 10.45 8.84
N SER A 23 -8.35 11.22 9.71
CA SER A 23 -9.77 11.06 10.04
C SER A 23 -10.59 11.82 9.02
N SER A 24 -11.30 11.14 8.14
CA SER A 24 -12.19 11.80 7.18
C SER A 24 -13.33 10.88 6.77
N ASP A 25 -14.54 11.41 6.86
CA ASP A 25 -15.77 10.73 6.43
C ASP A 25 -15.93 10.78 4.89
N ASP A 26 -15.09 11.56 4.20
CA ASP A 26 -15.09 11.74 2.74
C ASP A 26 -13.79 11.22 2.12
N GLY A 27 -13.93 10.11 1.38
CA GLY A 27 -12.87 9.51 0.57
C GLY A 27 -12.34 10.43 -0.53
N ASN A 28 -13.02 11.53 -0.86
CA ASN A 28 -12.61 12.51 -1.85
C ASN A 28 -12.17 13.86 -1.25
N SER A 29 -11.82 13.91 0.04
CA SER A 29 -11.23 15.13 0.61
C SER A 29 -9.92 15.52 -0.09
N PRO A 30 -9.51 16.82 -0.08
CA PRO A 30 -8.26 17.25 -0.70
C PRO A 30 -7.02 16.50 -0.21
N LEU A 31 -6.98 16.13 1.08
CA LEU A 31 -5.91 15.31 1.65
C LEU A 31 -5.98 13.87 1.18
N SER A 32 -7.17 13.31 1.02
CA SER A 32 -7.38 11.97 0.45
C SER A 32 -6.83 11.89 -0.98
N ARG A 33 -7.18 12.86 -1.84
CA ARG A 33 -6.63 12.93 -3.21
C ARG A 33 -5.11 13.13 -3.23
N ARG A 34 -4.57 13.95 -2.32
CA ARG A 34 -3.11 14.11 -2.19
C ARG A 34 -2.44 12.79 -1.80
N ALA A 35 -3.06 12.03 -0.89
CA ALA A 35 -2.61 10.69 -0.53
C ALA A 35 -2.63 9.76 -1.76
N ASP A 36 -3.71 9.75 -2.55
CA ASP A 36 -3.77 8.93 -3.76
C ASP A 36 -2.66 9.26 -4.76
N THR A 37 -2.38 10.56 -4.98
CA THR A 37 -1.28 11.01 -5.84
C THR A 37 0.08 10.53 -5.33
N ILE A 38 0.34 10.64 -4.02
CA ILE A 38 1.62 10.22 -3.44
C ILE A 38 1.75 8.69 -3.48
N GLU A 39 0.68 7.94 -3.18
CA GLU A 39 0.65 6.48 -3.35
C GLU A 39 1.02 6.10 -4.81
N ALA A 40 0.44 6.78 -5.80
CA ALA A 40 0.73 6.52 -7.21
C ALA A 40 2.20 6.80 -7.58
N VAL A 41 2.75 7.93 -7.08
CA VAL A 41 4.16 8.27 -7.27
C VAL A 41 5.09 7.23 -6.65
N GLN A 42 4.86 6.83 -5.39
CA GLN A 42 5.67 5.82 -4.71
C GLN A 42 5.66 4.46 -5.43
N VAL A 43 4.48 4.00 -5.86
CA VAL A 43 4.35 2.74 -6.62
C VAL A 43 5.07 2.84 -7.96
N SER A 44 4.92 3.96 -8.67
CA SER A 44 5.63 4.20 -9.95
C SER A 44 7.14 4.18 -9.74
N MET A 45 7.65 4.93 -8.76
CA MET A 45 9.07 4.98 -8.43
C MET A 45 9.63 3.59 -8.08
N GLY A 46 8.89 2.79 -7.30
CA GLY A 46 9.26 1.40 -7.01
C GLY A 46 9.38 0.55 -8.28
N ALA A 47 8.43 0.71 -9.21
CA ALA A 47 8.48 0.01 -10.50
C ALA A 47 9.68 0.47 -11.36
N GLU A 48 10.02 1.76 -11.36
CA GLU A 48 11.18 2.28 -12.08
C GLU A 48 12.50 1.78 -11.49
N LEU A 49 12.62 1.82 -10.16
CA LEU A 49 13.78 1.33 -9.45
C LEU A 49 13.98 -0.17 -9.71
N LEU A 50 12.91 -0.96 -9.74
CA LEU A 50 13.00 -2.38 -10.07
C LEU A 50 13.50 -2.63 -11.51
N ARG A 51 13.12 -1.78 -12.48
CA ARG A 51 13.68 -1.86 -13.84
C ARG A 51 15.18 -1.55 -13.83
N HIS A 52 15.60 -0.51 -13.12
CA HIS A 52 17.02 -0.17 -12.98
C HIS A 52 17.82 -1.27 -12.26
N ALA A 53 17.25 -1.85 -11.21
CA ALA A 53 17.83 -2.96 -10.46
C ALA A 53 18.15 -4.15 -11.36
N ARG A 54 17.20 -4.54 -12.23
CA ARG A 54 17.40 -5.63 -13.19
C ARG A 54 18.52 -5.34 -14.17
N ALA A 55 18.63 -4.10 -14.65
CA ALA A 55 19.70 -3.70 -15.55
C ALA A 55 21.07 -3.74 -14.88
N LEU A 56 21.19 -3.25 -13.64
CA LEU A 56 22.44 -3.24 -12.89
C LEU A 56 22.88 -4.66 -12.50
N LEU A 57 21.95 -5.51 -12.05
CA LEU A 57 22.24 -6.91 -11.70
C LEU A 57 22.66 -7.76 -12.91
N ALA A 58 22.25 -7.38 -14.12
CA ALA A 58 22.69 -8.03 -15.35
C ALA A 58 24.09 -7.57 -15.81
N ALA A 59 24.64 -6.48 -15.25
CA ALA A 59 25.93 -5.94 -15.63
C ALA A 59 27.08 -6.67 -14.91
N PRO A 60 27.98 -7.40 -15.63
CA PRO A 60 29.07 -8.16 -14.99
C PRO A 60 30.12 -7.31 -14.26
N LYS A 61 30.09 -5.98 -14.48
CA LYS A 61 31.03 -5.01 -13.92
C LYS A 61 30.47 -4.24 -12.72
N ALA A 62 29.22 -4.49 -12.32
CA ALA A 62 28.62 -3.80 -11.20
C ALA A 62 29.43 -4.06 -9.93
N ASP A 63 29.86 -3.00 -9.25
CA ASP A 63 30.70 -3.12 -8.08
C ASP A 63 29.89 -3.29 -6.78
N ALA A 64 30.57 -3.68 -5.70
CA ALA A 64 29.91 -3.92 -4.42
C ALA A 64 29.27 -2.66 -3.81
N ARG A 65 29.75 -1.46 -4.15
CA ARG A 65 29.19 -0.19 -3.67
C ARG A 65 27.90 0.12 -4.39
N GLU A 66 27.86 -0.04 -5.70
CA GLU A 66 26.65 0.11 -6.53
C GLU A 66 25.56 -0.86 -6.08
N LEU A 67 25.92 -2.13 -5.83
CA LEU A 67 24.97 -3.14 -5.34
C LEU A 67 24.43 -2.83 -3.94
N ARG A 68 25.27 -2.35 -3.01
CA ARG A 68 24.82 -1.93 -1.67
C ARG A 68 23.87 -0.74 -1.74
N TYR A 69 24.20 0.26 -2.56
CA TYR A 69 23.33 1.41 -2.79
C TYR A 69 21.99 0.98 -3.38
N LEU A 70 22.01 0.11 -4.40
CA LEU A 70 20.79 -0.42 -5.00
C LEU A 70 19.92 -1.16 -3.98
N ALA A 71 20.53 -2.01 -3.15
CA ALA A 71 19.81 -2.76 -2.11
C ALA A 71 19.12 -1.83 -1.10
N ASP A 72 19.80 -0.78 -0.66
CA ASP A 72 19.25 0.21 0.27
C ASP A 72 18.03 0.93 -0.34
N ARG A 73 18.15 1.38 -1.60
CA ARG A 73 17.04 2.00 -2.34
C ARG A 73 15.87 1.05 -2.54
N LEU A 74 16.12 -0.24 -2.79
CA LEU A 74 15.07 -1.25 -2.92
C LEU A 74 14.34 -1.47 -1.58
N CYS A 75 15.07 -1.47 -0.46
CA CYS A 75 14.49 -1.56 0.88
C CYS A 75 13.63 -0.33 1.22
N GLU A 76 14.02 0.88 0.81
CA GLU A 76 13.20 2.09 0.90
C GLU A 76 11.91 1.97 0.07
N ALA A 77 12.04 1.67 -1.22
CA ALA A 77 10.88 1.56 -2.11
C ALA A 77 9.90 0.45 -1.67
N LEU A 78 10.41 -0.67 -1.16
CA LEU A 78 9.55 -1.75 -0.66
C LEU A 78 8.78 -1.33 0.59
N ARG A 79 9.40 -0.61 1.53
CA ARG A 79 8.71 -0.06 2.70
C ARG A 79 7.57 0.86 2.29
N ASP A 80 7.82 1.74 1.32
CA ASP A 80 6.80 2.65 0.79
C ASP A 80 5.64 1.86 0.16
N VAL A 81 5.93 0.88 -0.71
CA VAL A 81 4.89 0.06 -1.36
C VAL A 81 4.07 -0.76 -0.36
N LEU A 82 4.71 -1.34 0.67
CA LEU A 82 4.00 -2.06 1.73
C LEU A 82 3.04 -1.14 2.50
N ARG A 83 3.46 0.09 2.78
CA ARG A 83 2.60 1.10 3.42
C ARG A 83 1.40 1.47 2.54
N VAL A 84 1.61 1.63 1.23
CA VAL A 84 0.51 1.85 0.27
C VAL A 84 -0.45 0.66 0.27
N ALA A 85 0.07 -0.57 0.26
CA ALA A 85 -0.74 -1.78 0.26
C ALA A 85 -1.58 -1.92 1.54
N GLU A 86 -0.99 -1.67 2.72
CA GLU A 86 -1.70 -1.65 4.00
C GLU A 86 -2.80 -0.57 4.02
N SER A 87 -2.45 0.64 3.60
CA SER A 87 -3.38 1.77 3.52
C SER A 87 -4.58 1.44 2.65
N ARG A 88 -4.37 0.84 1.48
CA ARG A 88 -5.45 0.43 0.55
C ARG A 88 -6.25 -0.73 1.11
N GLY A 89 -5.59 -1.75 1.67
CA GLY A 89 -6.23 -2.92 2.25
C GLY A 89 -7.19 -2.55 3.39
N ALA A 90 -6.79 -1.61 4.25
CA ALA A 90 -7.63 -1.11 5.34
C ALA A 90 -8.88 -0.34 4.87
N ARG A 91 -8.92 0.10 3.60
CA ARG A 91 -10.08 0.78 2.99
C ARG A 91 -10.99 -0.16 2.20
N LEU A 92 -10.61 -1.43 2.02
CA LEU A 92 -11.48 -2.40 1.36
C LEU A 92 -12.62 -2.79 2.31
N PRO A 93 -13.83 -3.03 1.78
CA PRO A 93 -14.89 -3.65 2.56
C PRO A 93 -14.40 -4.99 3.14
N PRO A 94 -14.88 -5.40 4.32
CA PRO A 94 -14.64 -6.76 4.79
C PRO A 94 -15.12 -7.73 3.70
N CYS A 95 -14.32 -8.75 3.39
CA CYS A 95 -14.79 -9.84 2.55
C CYS A 95 -15.99 -10.47 3.28
N ASP A 96 -17.20 -10.33 2.74
CA ASP A 96 -18.34 -11.14 3.18
C ASP A 96 -17.96 -12.61 2.94
N GLU A 97 -17.59 -13.33 4.00
CA GLU A 97 -17.75 -14.78 3.99
C GLU A 97 -19.26 -14.99 3.94
N GLY A 98 -19.77 -15.30 2.75
CA GLY A 98 -21.19 -15.28 2.44
C GLY A 98 -22.01 -16.14 3.40
N ASP A 99 -22.67 -15.49 4.35
CA ASP A 99 -23.92 -15.99 4.92
C ASP A 99 -25.06 -15.42 4.07
N GLY A 100 -25.16 -15.94 2.85
CA GLY A 100 -26.36 -15.72 2.04
C GLY A 100 -27.52 -16.46 2.71
N PRO A 101 -28.71 -15.85 2.85
CA PRO A 101 -29.84 -16.51 3.50
C PRO A 101 -30.20 -17.76 2.69
N VAL A 102 -30.10 -18.93 3.31
CA VAL A 102 -30.61 -20.17 2.76
C VAL A 102 -32.13 -19.99 2.58
N PRO A 103 -32.69 -19.98 1.35
CA PRO A 103 -34.13 -20.03 1.21
C PRO A 103 -34.53 -21.46 1.51
N GLY A 104 -34.89 -21.71 2.77
CA GLY A 104 -35.52 -22.95 3.20
C GLY A 104 -36.88 -23.07 2.51
N GLY A 105 -36.89 -23.75 1.36
CA GLY A 105 -38.10 -24.33 0.80
C GLY A 105 -38.57 -25.50 1.66
N GLY A 106 -39.85 -25.48 2.02
CA GLY A 106 -40.58 -26.56 2.68
C GLY A 106 -41.75 -25.97 3.46
N GLY A 107 -43.01 -26.37 3.30
CA GLY A 107 -43.65 -27.41 2.52
C GLY A 107 -45.16 -27.27 2.74
N CYS A 108 -45.93 -27.99 1.91
CA CYS A 108 -47.35 -28.33 1.99
C CYS A 108 -48.16 -27.93 3.25
N ASP A 109 -49.27 -27.23 3.01
CA ASP A 109 -50.63 -27.61 3.45
C ASP A 109 -51.67 -27.08 2.43
#